data_AF-A0A3Q7X6E5-F1
#
_entry.id   AF-A0A3Q7X6E5-F1
#
_cell.length_a   1.000
_cell.length_b   1.000
_cell.length_c   1.000
_cell.angle_alpha   90.00
_cell.angle_beta   90.00
_cell.angle_gamma   90.00
#
_symmetry.space_group_name_H-M   'P 1'
#
loop_
_entity.id
_entity.type
_entity.pdbx_description
1 polymer ?
#
loop_
_entity_poly.entity_id
_entity_poly.type
_entity_poly.pdbx_seq_one_letter_code
_entity_poly.pdbx_strand_id
1 'polypeptide(L)'
;MMQAQSSLWSCRFACVGLNNNNGSKRVLRVRVRVRAMRAVVQRVSSASVEVEGRIVSEIGPGLLVLVGIHDSDSDSDADYICRKVLNMRLFPNENTGKAWDHSVMLKNYQVLLVSQFTLYGFLKGNKPDFHVAMSPQSAKPFYASLVDRFRSAYNSDAIKDGVFGAQMKVNLVNDGPVTMQLDSQSLK
;
A
#
# COMPACT_ATOMS: atom_id res chain seq x y z
N MET A 1 29.09 30.81 -25.04
CA MET A 1 29.10 30.85 -23.56
C MET A 1 28.08 29.83 -23.07
N MET A 2 28.56 28.84 -22.32
CA MET A 2 27.87 27.76 -21.58
C MET A 2 27.05 26.68 -22.34
N GLN A 3 27.58 25.47 -22.18
CA GLN A 3 27.14 24.16 -22.64
C GLN A 3 25.99 23.62 -21.77
N ALA A 4 25.05 22.88 -22.37
CA ALA A 4 24.12 22.02 -21.65
C ALA A 4 24.73 20.62 -21.51
N GLN A 5 25.03 20.21 -20.28
CA GLN A 5 25.50 18.86 -19.97
C GLN A 5 24.31 17.89 -19.89
N SER A 6 24.30 16.90 -20.78
CA SER A 6 23.55 15.66 -20.64
C SER A 6 24.28 14.72 -19.68
N SER A 7 23.80 14.56 -18.45
CA SER A 7 24.31 13.53 -17.54
C SER A 7 23.49 12.25 -17.69
N LEU A 8 24.08 11.31 -18.44
CA LEU A 8 23.72 9.90 -18.41
C LEU A 8 23.83 9.37 -16.97
N TRP A 9 22.70 8.99 -16.37
CA TRP A 9 22.70 8.11 -15.21
C TRP A 9 23.05 6.69 -15.68
N SER A 10 24.36 6.40 -15.68
CA SER A 10 24.88 5.04 -15.73
C SER A 10 24.54 4.33 -14.43
N CYS A 11 23.58 3.40 -14.49
CA CYS A 11 23.29 2.49 -13.40
C CYS A 11 24.49 1.53 -13.27
N ARG A 12 25.42 1.84 -12.37
CA ARG A 12 26.53 0.95 -12.03
C ARG A 12 25.97 -0.31 -11.37
N PHE A 13 25.93 -1.39 -12.13
CA PHE A 13 25.84 -2.74 -11.57
C PHE A 13 27.11 -3.00 -10.74
N ALA A 14 26.95 -3.26 -9.46
CA ALA A 14 28.03 -3.80 -8.63
C ALA A 14 28.27 -5.26 -9.04
N CYS A 15 29.22 -5.47 -9.96
CA CYS A 15 29.84 -6.78 -10.16
C CYS A 15 30.82 -7.03 -9.01
N VAL A 16 30.44 -7.84 -8.02
CA VAL A 16 31.43 -8.48 -7.15
C VAL A 16 32.06 -9.60 -7.97
N GLY A 17 33.31 -9.36 -8.39
CA GLY A 17 34.13 -10.35 -9.08
C GLY A 17 34.62 -11.40 -8.10
N LEU A 18 34.26 -12.66 -8.34
CA LEU A 18 35.00 -13.80 -7.83
C LEU A 18 35.46 -14.65 -9.02
N ASN A 19 36.74 -15.02 -8.94
CA ASN A 19 37.53 -15.64 -9.98
C ASN A 19 36.94 -16.96 -10.50
N ASN A 20 37.18 -17.19 -11.80
CA ASN A 20 36.73 -18.33 -12.57
C ASN A 20 37.26 -19.67 -12.04
N ASN A 21 36.38 -20.67 -11.96
CA ASN A 21 36.62 -21.95 -12.62
C ASN A 21 35.28 -22.69 -12.87
N ASN A 22 35.06 -23.00 -14.15
CA ASN A 22 34.11 -23.96 -14.76
C ASN A 22 32.71 -24.18 -14.15
N GLY A 23 31.68 -23.88 -14.96
CA GLY A 23 30.42 -24.63 -14.95
C GLY A 23 29.19 -23.83 -14.55
N SER A 24 28.49 -23.27 -15.55
CA SER A 24 27.09 -22.84 -15.52
C SER A 24 26.69 -21.83 -14.42
N LYS A 25 26.86 -20.53 -14.71
CA LYS A 25 26.19 -19.46 -13.96
C LYS A 25 24.68 -19.56 -14.17
N ARG A 26 23.97 -20.31 -13.31
CA ARG A 26 22.52 -20.15 -13.15
C ARG A 26 22.28 -18.73 -12.66
N VAL A 27 21.81 -17.86 -13.55
CA VAL A 27 21.16 -16.61 -13.16
C VAL A 27 19.97 -17.01 -12.30
N LEU A 28 20.10 -16.92 -10.98
CA LEU A 28 18.97 -17.01 -10.07
C LEU A 28 18.08 -15.80 -10.39
N ARG A 29 17.12 -15.98 -11.30
CA ARG A 29 15.97 -15.09 -11.38
C ARG A 29 15.29 -15.19 -10.04
N VAL A 30 15.57 -14.23 -9.15
CA VAL A 30 14.74 -13.99 -7.98
C VAL A 30 13.37 -13.62 -8.53
N ARG A 31 12.51 -14.61 -8.74
CA ARG A 31 11.08 -14.37 -8.84
C ARG A 31 10.71 -13.88 -7.46
N VAL A 32 10.64 -12.56 -7.27
CA VAL A 32 10.01 -11.96 -6.09
C VAL A 32 8.56 -12.42 -6.15
N ARG A 33 8.28 -13.58 -5.56
CA ARG A 33 6.92 -14.04 -5.34
C ARG A 33 6.44 -13.20 -4.18
N VAL A 34 5.58 -12.25 -4.49
CA VAL A 34 4.82 -11.52 -3.48
C VAL A 34 4.05 -12.57 -2.69
N ARG A 35 4.33 -12.66 -1.38
CA ARG A 35 3.76 -13.66 -0.47
C ARG A 35 3.11 -13.01 0.75
N ALA A 36 2.79 -11.73 0.64
CA ALA A 36 2.52 -10.87 1.78
C ALA A 36 1.32 -9.96 1.52
N MET A 37 0.67 -9.53 2.60
CA MET A 37 -0.33 -8.48 2.61
C MET A 37 0.28 -7.21 2.06
N ARG A 38 -0.47 -6.52 1.20
CA ARG A 38 -0.04 -5.28 0.57
C ARG A 38 -0.95 -4.14 0.94
N ALA A 39 -0.37 -2.96 1.14
CA ALA A 39 -1.13 -1.73 1.20
C ALA A 39 -0.49 -0.66 0.32
N VAL A 40 -1.30 0.03 -0.48
CA VAL A 40 -0.95 1.31 -1.09
C VAL A 40 -1.62 2.39 -0.28
N VAL A 41 -0.82 3.21 0.39
CA VAL A 41 -1.26 4.26 1.31
C VAL A 41 -1.05 5.60 0.64
N GLN A 42 -2.11 6.38 0.51
CA GLN A 42 -2.09 7.69 -0.15
C GLN A 42 -2.54 8.75 0.85
N ARG A 43 -1.76 9.82 0.96
CA ARG A 43 -2.15 10.99 1.75
C ARG A 43 -3.17 11.80 0.96
N VAL A 44 -4.30 12.09 1.57
CA VAL A 44 -5.43 12.75 0.91
C VAL A 44 -5.94 13.93 1.73
N SER A 45 -6.39 14.98 1.04
CA SER A 45 -7.18 16.05 1.66
C SER A 45 -8.64 15.66 1.79
N SER A 46 -9.12 14.77 0.92
CA SER A 46 -10.42 14.11 1.00
C SER A 46 -10.43 12.84 0.14
N ALA A 47 -11.25 11.87 0.52
CA ALA A 47 -11.53 10.70 -0.31
C ALA A 47 -12.94 10.15 -0.04
N SER A 48 -13.56 9.55 -1.04
CA SER A 48 -14.89 8.93 -0.92
C SER A 48 -15.04 7.68 -1.77
N VAL A 49 -15.98 6.84 -1.38
CA VAL A 49 -16.41 5.65 -2.12
C VAL A 49 -17.86 5.84 -2.55
N GLU A 50 -18.12 5.61 -3.83
CA GLU A 50 -19.44 5.61 -4.42
C GLU A 50 -19.79 4.21 -4.95
N VAL A 51 -21.01 3.77 -4.68
CA VAL A 51 -21.61 2.55 -5.23
C VAL A 51 -22.95 2.96 -5.86
N GLU A 52 -23.17 2.59 -7.12
CA GLU A 52 -24.42 2.88 -7.85
C GLU A 52 -24.85 4.36 -7.81
N GLY A 53 -23.90 5.31 -7.93
CA GLY A 53 -24.23 6.74 -7.92
C GLY A 53 -24.35 7.36 -6.52
N ARG A 54 -24.19 6.58 -5.44
CA ARG A 54 -24.38 7.05 -4.06
C ARG A 54 -23.09 6.94 -3.27
N ILE A 55 -22.74 8.01 -2.54
CA ILE A 55 -21.63 8.00 -1.60
C ILE A 55 -21.99 7.09 -0.43
N VAL A 56 -21.22 6.03 -0.25
CA VAL A 56 -21.41 5.06 0.85
C VAL A 56 -20.44 5.33 2.01
N SER A 57 -19.35 6.06 1.74
CA SER A 57 -18.28 6.30 2.70
C SER A 57 -17.43 7.48 2.24
N GLU A 58 -17.04 8.35 3.17
CA GLU A 58 -16.18 9.49 2.88
C GLU A 58 -15.33 9.91 4.08
N ILE A 59 -14.19 10.51 3.78
CA ILE A 59 -13.26 11.10 4.74
C ILE A 59 -12.81 12.48 4.27
N GLY A 60 -12.52 13.34 5.25
CA GLY A 60 -11.76 14.57 5.06
C GLY A 60 -10.24 14.29 5.01
N PRO A 61 -9.40 15.17 5.60
CA PRO A 61 -7.95 14.97 5.62
C PRO A 61 -7.57 13.64 6.27
N GLY A 62 -6.64 12.91 5.64
CA GLY A 62 -6.28 11.59 6.12
C GLY A 62 -5.54 10.71 5.13
N LEU A 63 -5.83 9.41 5.21
CA LEU A 63 -5.21 8.37 4.38
C LEU A 63 -6.28 7.56 3.64
N LEU A 64 -6.14 7.45 2.32
CA LEU A 64 -6.78 6.38 1.55
C LEU A 64 -5.82 5.19 1.50
N VAL A 65 -6.33 4.01 1.83
CA VAL A 65 -5.53 2.79 1.92
C VAL A 65 -6.18 1.70 1.07
N LEU A 66 -5.53 1.38 -0.05
CA LEU A 66 -5.89 0.22 -0.86
C LEU A 66 -5.21 -1.01 -0.26
N VAL A 67 -5.98 -2.00 0.18
CA VAL A 67 -5.45 -3.19 0.85
C VAL A 67 -5.65 -4.44 0.01
N GLY A 68 -4.55 -5.11 -0.31
CA GLY A 68 -4.53 -6.44 -0.90
C GLY A 68 -4.27 -7.48 0.19
N ILE A 69 -5.06 -8.55 0.18
CA ILE A 69 -4.87 -9.73 1.04
C ILE A 69 -4.41 -10.91 0.17
N HIS A 70 -3.25 -11.46 0.49
CA HIS A 70 -2.64 -12.63 -0.14
C HIS A 70 -3.20 -13.91 0.49
N ASP A 71 -3.26 -15.00 -0.28
CA ASP A 71 -3.89 -16.26 0.17
C ASP A 71 -3.22 -16.91 1.40
N SER A 72 -1.96 -16.57 1.65
CA SER A 72 -1.18 -17.03 2.81
C SER A 72 -1.10 -16.02 3.95
N ASP A 73 -1.85 -14.92 3.91
CA ASP A 73 -1.81 -13.91 4.96
C ASP A 73 -2.45 -14.43 6.25
N SER A 74 -1.89 -13.97 7.36
CA SER A 74 -2.31 -14.29 8.72
C SER A 74 -2.70 -13.04 9.48
N ASP A 75 -3.29 -13.21 10.65
CA ASP A 75 -3.58 -12.09 11.57
C ASP A 75 -2.34 -11.24 11.88
N SER A 76 -1.14 -11.84 11.91
CA SER A 76 0.10 -11.11 12.17
C SER A 76 0.46 -10.13 11.04
N ASP A 77 0.08 -10.44 9.80
CA ASP A 77 0.24 -9.55 8.66
C ASP A 77 -0.73 -8.35 8.75
N ALA A 78 -1.98 -8.62 9.13
CA ALA A 78 -2.99 -7.60 9.38
C ALA A 78 -2.57 -6.63 10.50
N ASP A 79 -2.06 -7.17 11.61
CA ASP A 79 -1.57 -6.38 12.74
C ASP A 79 -0.37 -5.51 12.36
N TYR A 80 0.53 -6.03 11.53
CA TYR A 80 1.65 -5.27 11.00
C TYR A 80 1.17 -4.08 10.15
N ILE A 81 0.28 -4.33 9.18
CA ILE A 81 -0.23 -3.30 8.28
C ILE A 81 -1.00 -2.23 9.07
N CYS A 82 -1.90 -2.64 9.98
CA CYS A 82 -2.63 -1.74 10.85
C CYS A 82 -1.69 -0.80 11.62
N ARG A 83 -0.73 -1.39 12.35
CA ARG A 83 0.25 -0.62 13.13
C ARG A 83 1.07 0.31 12.26
N LYS A 84 1.54 -0.13 11.09
CA LYS A 84 2.35 0.70 10.19
C LYS A 84 1.54 1.87 9.64
N VAL A 85 0.36 1.62 9.09
CA VAL A 85 -0.52 2.67 8.53
C VAL A 85 -0.82 3.75 9.56
N LEU A 86 -1.23 3.36 10.77
CA LEU A 86 -1.60 4.31 11.81
C LEU A 86 -0.42 5.14 12.35
N ASN A 87 0.80 4.60 12.32
CA ASN A 87 1.98 5.25 12.92
C ASN A 87 2.94 5.88 11.91
N MET A 88 2.77 5.68 10.60
CA MET A 88 3.63 6.31 9.60
C MET A 88 3.53 7.84 9.69
N ARG A 89 4.69 8.50 9.73
CA ARG A 89 4.81 9.95 9.91
C ARG A 89 4.74 10.65 8.55
N LEU A 90 3.55 10.69 7.96
CA LEU A 90 3.31 11.20 6.60
C LEU A 90 2.86 12.67 6.54
N PHE A 91 2.60 13.29 7.70
CA PHE A 91 2.09 14.64 7.79
C PHE A 91 3.16 15.59 8.35
N PRO A 92 3.20 16.84 7.86
CA PRO A 92 4.11 17.84 8.40
C PRO A 92 3.68 18.23 9.82
N ASN A 93 4.64 18.74 10.58
CA ASN A 93 4.38 19.42 11.84
C ASN A 93 4.45 20.93 11.60
N GLU A 94 3.33 21.62 11.70
CA GLU A 94 3.22 23.05 11.40
C GLU A 94 3.99 23.91 12.42
N ASN A 95 4.13 23.43 13.66
CA ASN A 95 4.85 24.14 14.72
C ASN A 95 6.37 24.07 14.52
N THR A 96 6.89 22.94 14.04
CA THR A 96 8.34 22.74 13.87
C THR A 96 8.83 22.87 12.43
N GLY A 97 7.92 22.90 11.45
CA GLY A 97 8.22 22.90 10.02
C GLY A 97 8.74 21.56 9.48
N LYS A 98 8.84 20.50 10.30
CA LYS A 98 9.33 19.19 9.86
C LYS A 98 8.31 18.52 8.92
N ALA A 99 8.74 18.14 7.72
CA ALA A 99 7.86 17.58 6.69
C ALA A 99 7.32 16.16 6.99
N TRP A 100 8.05 15.35 7.75
CA TRP A 100 7.75 13.93 8.03
C TRP A 100 7.74 13.64 9.53
N ASP A 101 6.68 14.05 10.23
CA ASP A 101 6.72 14.11 11.69
C ASP A 101 5.44 13.63 12.37
N HIS A 102 4.26 13.89 11.82
CA HIS A 102 3.01 13.46 12.41
C HIS A 102 2.40 12.29 11.66
N SER A 103 1.81 11.35 12.40
CA SER A 103 0.99 10.29 11.85
C SER A 103 -0.47 10.72 11.72
N VAL A 104 -1.29 9.89 11.07
CA VAL A 104 -2.73 10.12 10.97
C VAL A 104 -3.38 10.25 12.34
N MET A 105 -2.91 9.45 13.31
CA MET A 105 -3.39 9.51 14.69
C MET A 105 -3.02 10.81 15.39
N LEU A 106 -1.76 11.27 15.25
CA LEU A 106 -1.32 12.53 15.86
C LEU A 106 -2.05 13.77 15.31
N LYS A 107 -2.59 13.67 14.09
CA LYS A 107 -3.41 14.73 13.47
C LYS A 107 -4.90 14.62 13.78
N ASN A 108 -5.34 13.55 14.46
CA ASN A 108 -6.76 13.21 14.59
C ASN A 108 -7.48 13.14 13.22
N TYR A 109 -6.76 12.65 12.21
CA TYR A 109 -7.26 12.51 10.84
C TYR A 109 -7.91 11.15 10.61
N GLN A 110 -8.53 10.97 9.45
CA GLN A 110 -9.34 9.79 9.13
C GLN A 110 -8.58 8.81 8.23
N VAL A 111 -9.05 7.56 8.18
CA VAL A 111 -8.53 6.52 7.29
C VAL A 111 -9.68 5.88 6.54
N LEU A 112 -9.57 5.80 5.22
CA LEU A 112 -10.51 5.08 4.35
C LEU A 112 -9.84 3.83 3.81
N LEU A 113 -10.31 2.67 4.26
CA LEU A 113 -9.85 1.35 3.81
C LEU A 113 -10.68 0.88 2.61
N VAL A 114 -10.01 0.42 1.55
CA VAL A 114 -10.65 -0.17 0.37
C VAL A 114 -9.95 -1.46 0.00
N SER A 115 -10.70 -2.56 -0.08
CA SER A 115 -10.20 -3.85 -0.53
C SER A 115 -9.77 -3.79 -2.01
N GLN A 116 -8.52 -4.15 -2.32
CA GLN A 116 -7.93 -4.07 -3.65
C GLN A 116 -7.07 -5.29 -3.99
N PHE A 117 -7.70 -6.38 -4.45
CA PHE A 117 -6.98 -7.60 -4.82
C PHE A 117 -6.03 -7.43 -6.02
N THR A 118 -6.24 -6.40 -6.85
CA THR A 118 -5.40 -6.15 -8.03
C THR A 118 -3.99 -5.69 -7.70
N LEU A 119 -3.68 -5.38 -6.43
CA LEU A 119 -2.31 -5.13 -5.96
C LEU A 119 -1.37 -6.35 -6.15
N TYR A 120 -1.96 -7.52 -6.40
CA TYR A 120 -1.26 -8.76 -6.76
C TYR A 120 -1.19 -9.02 -8.27
N GLY A 121 -1.66 -8.08 -9.08
CA GLY A 121 -1.64 -8.22 -10.53
C GLY A 121 -0.23 -8.34 -11.07
N PHE A 122 0.02 -9.41 -11.82
CA PHE A 122 1.18 -9.51 -12.69
C PHE A 122 0.71 -9.86 -14.11
N LEU A 123 1.50 -9.47 -15.11
CA LEU A 123 1.09 -9.57 -16.51
C LEU A 123 1.63 -10.86 -17.14
N LYS A 124 0.73 -11.67 -17.70
CA LYS A 124 1.06 -12.74 -18.65
C LYS A 124 0.82 -12.20 -20.06
N GLY A 125 1.87 -11.66 -20.68
CA GLY A 125 1.70 -10.79 -21.86
C GLY A 125 1.08 -9.46 -21.43
N ASN A 126 -0.11 -9.12 -21.94
CA ASN A 126 -0.89 -7.95 -21.53
C ASN A 126 -2.08 -8.31 -20.62
N LYS A 127 -2.32 -9.60 -20.36
CA LYS A 127 -3.43 -10.05 -19.52
C LYS A 127 -2.99 -10.06 -18.04
N PRO A 128 -3.71 -9.36 -17.15
CA PRO A 128 -3.41 -9.45 -15.73
C PRO A 128 -3.86 -10.80 -15.14
N ASP A 129 -3.08 -11.29 -14.20
CA ASP A 129 -3.32 -12.50 -13.43
C ASP A 129 -3.19 -12.18 -11.94
N PHE A 130 -4.12 -12.69 -11.14
CA PHE A 130 -4.29 -12.38 -9.73
C PHE A 130 -4.33 -13.65 -8.85
N HIS A 131 -3.84 -14.79 -9.35
CA HIS A 131 -3.98 -16.09 -8.68
C HIS A 131 -3.39 -16.20 -7.27
N VAL A 132 -2.60 -15.20 -6.83
CA VAL A 132 -2.00 -15.16 -5.49
C VAL A 132 -2.84 -14.38 -4.47
N ALA A 133 -3.88 -13.68 -4.93
CA ALA A 133 -4.82 -13.00 -4.03
C ALA A 133 -5.69 -14.04 -3.30
N MET A 134 -6.03 -13.75 -2.05
CA MET A 134 -6.95 -14.58 -1.27
C MET A 134 -8.31 -14.66 -1.98
N SER A 135 -8.93 -15.85 -1.95
CA SER A 135 -10.26 -16.04 -2.55
C SER A 135 -11.31 -15.09 -1.93
N PRO A 136 -12.33 -14.62 -2.68
CA PRO A 136 -13.35 -13.70 -2.15
C PRO A 136 -14.07 -14.22 -0.90
N GLN A 137 -14.29 -15.54 -0.81
CA GLN A 137 -14.97 -16.19 0.31
C GLN A 137 -14.17 -16.06 1.62
N SER A 138 -12.84 -16.23 1.55
CA SER A 138 -11.95 -16.06 2.70
C SER A 138 -11.58 -14.60 2.94
N ALA A 139 -11.43 -13.81 1.87
CA ALA A 139 -11.00 -12.42 1.94
C ALA A 139 -12.06 -11.50 2.56
N LYS A 140 -13.35 -11.78 2.39
CA LYS A 140 -14.43 -10.99 2.98
C LYS A 140 -14.39 -10.96 4.53
N PRO A 141 -14.42 -12.10 5.24
CA PRO A 141 -14.31 -12.09 6.70
C PRO A 141 -12.93 -11.61 7.17
N PHE A 142 -11.85 -11.92 6.43
CA PHE A 142 -10.52 -11.43 6.76
C PHE A 142 -10.44 -9.89 6.71
N TYR A 143 -10.96 -9.29 5.64
CA TYR A 143 -11.01 -7.84 5.47
C TYR A 143 -11.86 -7.17 6.56
N ALA A 144 -13.00 -7.75 6.91
CA ALA A 144 -13.82 -7.24 8.01
C ALA A 144 -13.03 -7.23 9.34
N SER A 145 -12.33 -8.33 9.66
CA SER A 145 -11.44 -8.40 10.83
C SER A 145 -10.34 -7.33 10.77
N LEU A 146 -9.74 -7.09 9.61
CA LEU A 146 -8.75 -6.04 9.44
C LEU A 146 -9.33 -4.65 9.76
N VAL A 147 -10.51 -4.31 9.23
CA VAL A 147 -11.18 -3.03 9.53
C VAL A 147 -11.43 -2.88 11.03
N ASP A 148 -11.89 -3.93 11.70
CA ASP A 148 -12.14 -3.91 13.14
C ASP A 148 -10.85 -3.75 13.97
N ARG A 149 -9.72 -4.30 13.50
CA ARG A 149 -8.40 -4.03 14.10
C ARG A 149 -8.04 -2.55 14.02
N PHE A 150 -8.28 -1.90 12.89
CA PHE A 150 -8.05 -0.45 12.75
C PHE A 150 -8.94 0.37 13.67
N ARG A 151 -10.25 0.03 13.76
CA ARG A 151 -11.20 0.69 14.64
C ARG A 151 -10.78 0.57 16.11
N SER A 152 -10.33 -0.62 16.51
CA SER A 152 -9.90 -0.91 17.89
C SER A 152 -8.58 -0.23 18.26
N ALA A 153 -7.66 -0.07 17.31
CA ALA A 153 -6.34 0.50 17.55
C ALA A 153 -6.29 2.04 17.52
N TYR A 154 -7.37 2.71 17.11
CA TYR A 154 -7.39 4.17 16.96
C TYR A 154 -8.70 4.80 17.46
N ASN A 155 -9.60 5.18 16.55
CA ASN A 155 -10.93 5.72 16.85
C ASN A 155 -11.89 5.13 15.81
N SER A 156 -12.94 4.46 16.29
CA SER A 156 -13.93 3.80 15.42
C SER A 156 -14.55 4.74 14.40
N ASP A 157 -14.80 6.00 14.78
CA ASP A 157 -15.47 6.97 13.92
C ASP A 157 -14.55 7.52 12.82
N ALA A 158 -13.24 7.49 13.06
CA ALA A 158 -12.21 7.95 12.13
C ALA A 158 -11.84 6.89 11.08
N ILE A 159 -12.22 5.63 11.30
CA ILE A 159 -11.98 4.53 10.36
C ILE A 159 -13.22 4.28 9.51
N LYS A 160 -13.08 4.50 8.21
CA LYS A 160 -14.10 4.27 7.20
C LYS A 160 -13.66 3.15 6.27
N ASP A 161 -14.63 2.45 5.68
CA ASP A 161 -14.38 1.40 4.71
C ASP A 161 -15.30 1.54 3.48
N GLY A 162 -14.88 0.92 2.37
CA GLY A 162 -15.73 0.70 1.21
C GLY A 162 -16.65 -0.52 1.36
N VAL A 163 -17.38 -0.86 0.28
CA VAL A 163 -18.25 -2.04 0.25
C VAL A 163 -17.51 -3.20 -0.42
N PHE A 164 -17.11 -4.19 0.37
CA PHE A 164 -16.35 -5.34 -0.12
C PHE A 164 -17.07 -6.06 -1.27
N GLY A 165 -16.37 -6.26 -2.38
CA GLY A 165 -16.88 -6.98 -3.56
C GLY A 165 -17.83 -6.17 -4.46
N ALA A 166 -18.17 -4.93 -4.09
CA ALA A 166 -18.95 -4.04 -4.96
C ALA A 166 -18.06 -3.38 -6.03
N GLN A 167 -18.67 -3.02 -7.16
CA GLN A 167 -18.05 -2.11 -8.12
C GLN A 167 -18.11 -0.70 -7.53
N MET A 168 -16.96 -0.24 -7.06
CA MET A 168 -16.80 1.05 -6.38
C MET A 168 -16.15 2.06 -7.31
N LYS A 169 -16.61 3.31 -7.27
CA LYS A 169 -15.81 4.45 -7.71
C LYS A 169 -15.15 5.06 -6.48
N VAL A 170 -13.82 5.14 -6.49
CA VAL A 170 -13.06 5.76 -5.40
C VAL A 170 -12.61 7.13 -5.88
N ASN A 171 -13.15 8.18 -5.27
CA ASN A 171 -12.73 9.55 -5.52
C ASN A 171 -11.68 9.93 -4.47
N LEU A 172 -10.61 10.59 -4.89
CA LEU A 172 -9.61 11.11 -3.97
C LEU A 172 -8.98 12.40 -4.47
N VAL A 173 -8.60 13.25 -3.53
CA VAL A 173 -7.75 14.40 -3.77
C VAL A 173 -6.43 14.15 -3.03
N ASN A 174 -5.41 13.72 -3.78
CA ASN A 174 -4.09 13.48 -3.22
C ASN A 174 -3.48 14.79 -2.69
N ASP A 175 -2.97 14.73 -1.47
CA ASP A 175 -2.24 15.82 -0.82
C ASP A 175 -0.73 15.53 -0.90
N GLY A 176 0.00 16.26 -1.74
CA GLY A 176 1.45 16.13 -1.93
C GLY A 176 1.86 16.09 -3.42
N PRO A 177 1.60 14.98 -4.16
CA PRO A 177 1.04 13.72 -3.69
C PRO A 177 2.08 12.90 -2.90
N VAL A 178 1.65 12.26 -1.80
CA VAL A 178 2.44 11.28 -1.05
C VAL A 178 1.81 9.90 -1.21
N THR A 179 2.60 8.91 -1.62
CA THR A 179 2.15 7.53 -1.78
C THR A 179 3.20 6.56 -1.27
N MET A 180 2.80 5.64 -0.41
CA MET A 180 3.65 4.62 0.20
C MET A 180 3.15 3.22 -0.15
N GLN A 181 4.07 2.30 -0.38
CA GLN A 181 3.77 0.89 -0.56
C GLN A 181 4.29 0.12 0.65
N LEU A 182 3.43 -0.73 1.23
CA LEU A 182 3.76 -1.57 2.37
C LEU A 182 3.52 -3.03 1.99
N ASP A 183 4.49 -3.88 2.31
CA ASP A 183 4.38 -5.34 2.23
C ASP A 183 4.69 -5.92 3.62
N SER A 184 3.79 -6.74 4.19
CA SER A 184 3.92 -7.24 5.58
C SER A 184 5.17 -8.07 5.84
N GLN A 185 5.70 -8.76 4.82
CA GLN A 185 6.89 -9.62 4.92
C GLN A 185 8.17 -8.95 4.41
N SER A 186 8.16 -7.65 4.06
CA SER A 186 9.30 -7.01 3.38
C SER A 186 10.54 -6.75 4.25
N LEU A 187 10.51 -7.04 5.56
CA LEU A 187 11.64 -6.78 6.46
C LEU A 187 11.80 -7.90 7.49
N LYS A 188 12.54 -8.95 7.11
CA LYS A 188 13.39 -9.76 8.00
C LYS A 188 14.78 -9.83 7.41
#